data_AF-A0A562D087-F1
#
_entry.id   AF-A0A562D087-F1
#
_cell.length_a   1.000
_cell.length_b   1.000
_cell.length_c   1.000
_cell.angle_alpha   90.00
_cell.angle_beta   90.00
_cell.angle_gamma   90.00
#
_symmetry.space_group_name_H-M   'P 1'
#
loop_
_entity.id
_entity.type
_entity.pdbx_description
1 polymer ?
#
loop_
_entity_poly.entity_id
_entity_poly.type
_entity_poly.pdbx_seq_one_letter_code
_entity_poly.pdbx_strand_id
1 'polypeptide(L)'
;MHTNNIVSRRRLGASDAAEVKQRRRLENLLYTRRRLIQLAAEYRSHGLEDHFELYTHQLQVEQVLADEFPAAFDAVVGDWAVEDAETLHHPWSRESSCSLCRAITAHEATPNGGFTAPPQAA
;
A
#
# COMPACT_ATOMS: atom_id res chain seq x y z
N MET A 1 35.86 33.64 23.38
CA MET A 1 34.39 33.59 23.25
C MET A 1 34.01 33.39 21.78
N HIS A 2 33.82 32.14 21.30
CA HIS A 2 33.47 31.85 19.88
C HIS A 2 32.55 30.61 19.71
N THR A 3 31.90 30.14 20.77
CA THR A 3 31.12 28.88 20.79
C THR A 3 29.68 29.01 20.28
N ASN A 4 29.12 30.21 20.16
CA ASN A 4 27.70 30.41 19.85
C ASN A 4 27.30 30.10 18.40
N ASN A 5 28.24 30.16 17.45
CA ASN A 5 27.95 29.99 16.02
C ASN A 5 27.86 28.51 15.60
N ILE A 6 28.63 27.64 16.25
CA ILE A 6 28.66 26.19 15.97
C ILE A 6 27.40 25.51 16.51
N VAL A 7 26.94 25.92 17.69
CA VAL A 7 25.73 25.37 18.32
C VAL A 7 24.47 25.75 17.52
N SER A 8 24.40 26.97 16.97
CA SER A 8 23.27 27.42 16.15
C SER A 8 23.14 26.65 14.83
N ARG A 9 24.23 26.45 14.09
CA ARG A 9 24.19 25.68 12.84
C ARG A 9 23.83 24.21 13.06
N ARG A 10 24.33 23.59 14.13
CA ARG A 10 24.03 22.19 14.44
C ARG A 10 22.56 22.00 14.84
N ARG A 11 21.94 22.99 15.49
CA ARG A 11 20.49 22.97 15.79
C ARG A 11 19.62 23.14 14.55
N LEU A 12 19.99 24.05 13.64
CA LEU A 12 19.30 24.24 12.36
C LEU A 12 19.38 22.98 11.48
N GLY A 13 20.56 22.38 11.35
CA GLY A 13 20.69 21.12 10.60
C GLY A 13 19.93 19.94 11.21
N ALA A 14 19.73 19.94 12.54
CA ALA A 14 18.94 18.91 13.23
C ALA A 14 17.43 19.13 13.07
N SER A 15 16.95 20.37 13.06
CA SER A 15 15.54 20.67 12.78
C SER A 15 15.18 20.31 11.34
N ASP A 16 16.05 20.63 10.38
CA ASP A 16 15.82 20.30 8.97
C ASP A 16 15.80 18.78 8.76
N ALA A 17 16.70 18.05 9.42
CA ALA A 17 16.73 16.58 9.34
C ALA A 17 15.47 15.94 9.98
N ALA A 18 14.98 16.49 11.09
CA ALA A 18 13.75 16.02 11.73
C ALA A 18 12.52 16.28 10.86
N GLU A 19 12.44 17.45 10.23
CA GLU A 19 11.37 17.79 9.30
C GLU A 19 11.37 16.89 8.07
N VAL A 20 12.54 16.67 7.45
CA VAL A 20 12.69 15.75 6.31
C VAL A 20 12.27 14.33 6.71
N LYS A 21 12.64 13.88 7.91
CA LYS A 21 12.26 12.56 8.42
C LYS A 21 10.73 12.45 8.56
N GLN A 22 10.07 13.47 9.11
CA GLN A 22 8.61 13.45 9.26
C GLN A 22 7.87 13.53 7.95
N ARG A 23 8.33 14.35 7.00
CA ARG A 23 7.77 14.37 5.66
C ARG A 23 7.85 12.98 4.99
N ARG A 24 9.03 12.35 5.02
CA ARG A 24 9.20 10.99 4.47
C ARG A 24 8.34 9.95 5.16
N ARG A 25 8.16 10.08 6.48
CA ARG A 25 7.29 9.17 7.23
C ARG A 25 5.84 9.29 6.78
N LEU A 26 5.32 10.52 6.66
CA LEU A 26 3.98 10.78 6.13
C LEU A 26 3.83 10.22 4.70
N GLU A 27 4.78 10.54 3.80
CA GLU A 27 4.79 10.04 2.41
C GLU A 27 4.74 8.51 2.36
N ASN A 28 5.55 7.84 3.18
CA ASN A 28 5.60 6.38 3.24
C ASN A 28 4.30 5.78 3.79
N LEU A 29 3.68 6.38 4.80
CA LEU A 29 2.41 5.91 5.36
C LEU A 29 1.27 6.05 4.34
N LEU A 30 1.17 7.20 3.66
CA LEU A 30 0.17 7.41 2.60
C LEU A 30 0.37 6.44 1.43
N TYR A 31 1.62 6.23 1.00
CA TYR A 31 1.95 5.23 -0.01
C TYR A 31 1.57 3.81 0.44
N THR A 32 1.91 3.45 1.68
CA THR A 32 1.64 2.11 2.23
C THR A 32 0.14 1.85 2.31
N ARG A 33 -0.65 2.82 2.79
CA ARG A 33 -2.11 2.75 2.83
C ARG A 33 -2.69 2.47 1.44
N ARG A 34 -2.30 3.27 0.44
CA ARG A 34 -2.70 3.08 -0.96
C ARG A 34 -2.31 1.70 -1.50
N ARG A 35 -1.11 1.21 -1.16
CA ARG A 35 -0.66 -0.11 -1.61
C ARG A 35 -1.45 -1.25 -0.96
N LEU A 36 -1.75 -1.14 0.33
CA LEU A 36 -2.50 -2.15 1.07
C LEU A 36 -3.94 -2.26 0.56
N ILE A 37 -4.64 -1.15 0.28
CA ILE A 37 -5.98 -1.24 -0.28
C ILE A 37 -5.98 -1.88 -1.67
N GLN A 38 -5.03 -1.52 -2.54
CA GLN A 38 -4.90 -2.15 -3.86
C GLN A 38 -4.72 -3.66 -3.72
N LEU A 39 -3.82 -4.10 -2.84
CA LEU A 39 -3.59 -5.53 -2.61
C LEU A 39 -4.82 -6.22 -2.02
N ALA A 40 -5.48 -5.62 -1.03
CA ALA A 40 -6.69 -6.17 -0.42
C ALA A 40 -7.82 -6.32 -1.47
N ALA A 41 -7.98 -5.33 -2.34
CA ALA A 41 -8.95 -5.34 -3.43
C ALA A 41 -8.63 -6.40 -4.49
N GLU A 42 -7.36 -6.53 -4.89
CA GLU A 42 -6.91 -7.59 -5.79
C GLU A 42 -7.17 -8.97 -5.18
N TYR A 43 -6.79 -9.20 -3.91
CA TYR A 43 -6.99 -10.47 -3.23
C TYR A 43 -8.47 -10.80 -3.08
N ARG A 44 -9.30 -9.82 -2.71
CA ARG A 44 -10.75 -9.99 -2.62
C ARG A 44 -11.37 -10.32 -3.97
N SER A 45 -10.96 -9.62 -5.03
CA SER A 45 -11.45 -9.86 -6.41
C SER A 45 -11.08 -11.25 -6.93
N HIS A 46 -10.04 -11.87 -6.36
CA HIS A 46 -9.58 -13.21 -6.72
C HIS A 46 -9.86 -14.28 -5.65
N GLY A 47 -10.62 -13.97 -4.60
CA GLY A 47 -11.00 -14.93 -3.56
C GLY A 47 -9.84 -15.48 -2.73
N LEU A 48 -8.73 -14.74 -2.62
CA LEU A 48 -7.57 -15.13 -1.82
C LEU A 48 -7.81 -14.83 -0.33
N GLU A 49 -7.38 -15.73 0.56
CA GLU A 49 -7.72 -15.70 1.99
C GLU A 49 -7.13 -14.50 2.74
N ASP A 50 -5.95 -14.01 2.34
CA ASP A 50 -5.23 -12.94 3.05
C ASP A 50 -5.86 -11.54 2.86
N HIS A 51 -6.95 -11.40 2.09
CA HIS A 51 -7.60 -10.11 1.87
C HIS A 51 -8.03 -9.44 3.18
N PHE A 52 -8.41 -10.22 4.20
CA PHE A 52 -8.80 -9.70 5.50
C PHE A 52 -7.61 -9.18 6.32
N GLU A 53 -6.46 -9.87 6.25
CA GLU A 53 -5.23 -9.44 6.90
C GLU A 53 -4.71 -8.14 6.28
N LEU A 54 -4.73 -8.04 4.95
CA LEU A 54 -4.37 -6.81 4.21
C LEU A 54 -5.28 -5.63 4.58
N TYR A 55 -6.58 -5.86 4.71
CA TYR A 55 -7.53 -4.85 5.17
C TYR A 55 -7.23 -4.42 6.62
N THR A 56 -6.92 -5.36 7.50
CA THR A 56 -6.56 -5.06 8.89
C THR A 56 -5.28 -4.22 8.96
N HIS A 57 -4.27 -4.53 8.15
CA HIS A 57 -3.05 -3.72 8.05
C HIS A 57 -3.33 -2.32 7.52
N GLN A 58 -4.26 -2.16 6.57
CA GLN A 58 -4.65 -0.84 6.08
C GLN A 58 -5.25 -0.01 7.23
N LEU A 59 -6.15 -0.57 8.03
CA LEU A 59 -6.71 0.12 9.21
C LEU A 59 -5.63 0.51 10.24
N GLN A 60 -4.62 -0.33 10.44
CA GLN A 60 -3.50 -0.01 11.33
C GLN A 60 -2.68 1.18 10.82
N VAL A 61 -2.43 1.26 9.51
CA VAL A 61 -1.73 2.41 8.91
C VAL A 61 -2.57 3.68 9.02
N GLU A 62 -3.88 3.58 8.81
CA GLU A 62 -4.80 4.72 8.98
C GLU A 62 -4.83 5.24 10.42
N GLN A 63 -4.83 4.34 11.40
CA GLN A 63 -4.72 4.71 12.81
C GLN A 63 -3.40 5.46 13.08
N VAL A 64 -2.26 4.96 12.56
CA VAL A 64 -0.97 5.65 12.70
C VAL A 64 -0.98 7.03 12.04
N LEU A 65 -1.63 7.17 10.88
CA LEU A 65 -1.80 8.48 10.22
C LEU A 65 -2.64 9.43 11.06
N ALA A 66 -3.76 8.97 11.62
CA ALA A 66 -4.62 9.77 12.49
C ALA A 66 -3.89 10.21 13.77
N ASP A 67 -3.10 9.33 14.36
CA ASP A 67 -2.38 9.60 15.61
C ASP A 67 -1.18 10.53 15.41
N GLU A 68 -0.40 10.34 14.34
CA GLU A 68 0.86 11.07 14.14
C GLU A 68 0.72 12.31 13.23
N PHE A 69 -0.26 12.30 12.31
CA PHE A 69 -0.44 13.33 11.29
C PHE A 69 -1.93 13.71 11.09
N PRO A 70 -2.64 14.12 12.16
CA PRO A 70 -4.10 14.29 12.13
C PRO A 70 -4.57 15.26 11.03
N ALA A 71 -3.87 16.39 10.85
CA ALA A 71 -4.23 17.36 9.82
C ALA A 71 -4.08 16.81 8.39
N ALA A 72 -3.09 15.93 8.16
CA ALA A 72 -2.90 15.30 6.85
C ALA A 72 -3.94 14.18 6.64
N PHE A 73 -4.28 13.44 7.70
CA PHE A 73 -5.32 12.42 7.69
C PHE A 73 -6.69 13.02 7.34
N ASP A 74 -7.11 14.06 8.06
CA ASP A 74 -8.40 14.74 7.86
C ASP A 74 -8.55 15.30 6.44
N ALA A 75 -7.43 15.73 5.83
CA ALA A 75 -7.43 16.30 4.48
C ALA A 75 -7.72 15.28 3.38
N VAL A 76 -7.54 13.97 3.63
CA VAL A 76 -7.63 12.93 2.59
C VAL A 76 -8.64 11.81 2.91
N VAL A 77 -8.98 11.61 4.19
CA VAL A 77 -9.84 10.49 4.62
C VAL A 77 -11.23 10.51 3.96
N GLY A 78 -11.75 11.71 3.63
CA GLY A 78 -13.04 11.87 2.96
C GLY A 78 -13.10 11.27 1.56
N ASP A 79 -11.95 11.19 0.87
CA ASP A 79 -11.87 10.71 -0.52
C ASP A 79 -11.63 9.20 -0.60
N TRP A 80 -11.11 8.60 0.46
CA TRP A 80 -10.67 7.20 0.47
C TRP A 80 -11.77 6.19 0.15
N ALA A 81 -13.00 6.40 0.61
CA ALA A 81 -14.09 5.44 0.33
C ALA A 81 -14.37 5.30 -1.17
N VAL A 82 -14.23 6.39 -1.94
CA VAL A 82 -14.40 6.40 -3.40
C VAL A 82 -13.18 5.78 -4.07
N GLU A 83 -11.98 6.22 -3.70
CA GLU A 83 -10.72 5.66 -4.23
C GLU A 83 -10.64 4.15 -4.04
N ASP A 84 -11.06 3.65 -2.87
CA ASP A 84 -11.02 2.23 -2.52
C ASP A 84 -12.01 1.42 -3.35
N ALA A 85 -13.22 1.96 -3.59
CA ALA A 85 -14.22 1.30 -4.42
C ALA A 85 -13.76 1.15 -5.89
N GLU A 86 -13.00 2.11 -6.41
CA GLU A 86 -12.43 2.08 -7.76
C GLU A 86 -11.37 0.99 -7.94
N THR A 87 -10.76 0.48 -6.86
CA THR A 87 -9.76 -0.59 -6.93
C THR A 87 -10.37 -1.99 -7.07
N LEU A 88 -11.66 -2.15 -6.78
CA LEU A 88 -12.34 -3.44 -6.87
C LEU A 88 -12.78 -3.72 -8.31
N HIS A 89 -12.64 -4.98 -8.73
CA HIS A 89 -13.20 -5.46 -9.99
C HIS A 89 -13.93 -6.79 -9.80
N HIS A 90 -14.80 -7.10 -10.76
CA HIS A 90 -15.49 -8.38 -10.74
C HIS A 90 -14.49 -9.55 -10.89
N PRO A 91 -14.65 -10.69 -10.17
CA PRO A 91 -13.76 -11.85 -10.29
C PRO A 91 -13.64 -12.44 -11.71
N TRP A 92 -14.67 -12.24 -12.53
CA TRP A 92 -14.72 -12.66 -13.94
C TRP A 92 -14.27 -11.57 -14.93
N SER A 93 -13.88 -10.39 -14.44
CA SER A 93 -13.32 -9.33 -15.27
C SER A 93 -11.79 -9.40 -15.27
N ARG A 94 -11.17 -9.12 -16.42
CA ARG A 94 -9.74 -8.90 -16.52
C ARG A 94 -9.49 -7.40 -16.45
N GLU A 95 -8.78 -6.98 -15.41
CA GLU A 95 -8.39 -5.59 -15.24
C GLU A 95 -6.88 -5.43 -15.47
N SER A 96 -6.51 -4.45 -16.28
CA SER A 96 -5.11 -4.21 -16.67
C SER A 96 -4.28 -3.61 -15.53
N SER A 97 -4.94 -2.87 -14.63
CA SER A 97 -4.31 -2.27 -13.45
C SER A 97 -4.07 -3.30 -12.34
N CYS A 98 -4.84 -4.39 -12.28
CA CYS A 98 -4.71 -5.47 -11.30
C CYS A 98 -3.46 -6.33 -11.57
N SER A 99 -2.58 -6.41 -10.57
CA SER A 99 -1.33 -7.17 -10.70
C SER A 99 -1.52 -8.67 -10.83
N LEU A 100 -2.54 -9.24 -10.16
CA LEU A 100 -2.92 -10.65 -10.28
C LEU A 100 -3.46 -10.97 -11.68
N CYS A 101 -4.35 -10.14 -12.23
CA CYS A 101 -4.85 -10.31 -13.59
C CYS A 101 -3.71 -10.30 -14.62
N ARG A 102 -2.74 -9.38 -14.50
CA ARG A 102 -1.55 -9.36 -15.36
C ARG A 102 -0.72 -10.64 -15.23
N ALA A 103 -0.50 -11.13 -14.01
CA ALA A 103 0.25 -12.36 -13.77
C ALA A 103 -0.43 -13.59 -14.38
N ILE A 104 -1.75 -13.73 -14.20
CA ILE A 104 -2.53 -14.82 -14.79
C ILE A 104 -2.47 -14.76 -16.33
N THR A 105 -2.67 -13.57 -16.92
CA THR A 105 -2.58 -13.40 -18.38
C THR A 105 -1.19 -13.75 -18.91
N ALA A 106 -0.12 -13.35 -18.22
CA ALA A 106 1.24 -13.69 -18.59
C ALA A 106 1.49 -15.20 -18.54
N HIS A 107 0.97 -15.89 -17.52
CA HIS A 107 1.09 -17.34 -17.39
C HIS A 107 0.32 -18.09 -18.50
N GLU A 108 -0.89 -17.65 -18.81
CA GLU A 108 -1.73 -18.22 -19.89
C GLU A 108 -1.10 -18.00 -21.28
N ALA A 109 -0.38 -16.90 -21.49
CA ALA A 109 0.29 -16.59 -22.75
C ALA A 109 1.56 -17.42 -23.01
N THR A 110 2.06 -18.17 -22.01
CA THR A 110 3.18 -19.11 -22.16
C THR A 110 2.68 -20.50 -22.56
N PRO A 111 2.85 -20.96 -23.82
CA PRO A 111 2.48 -22.30 -24.22
C PRO A 111 3.56 -23.27 -23.72
N ASN A 112 3.46 -23.72 -22.46
CA ASN A 112 4.07 -24.94 -21.86
C ASN A 112 4.21 -24.86 -20.31
N GLY A 113 3.20 -24.37 -19.59
CA GLY A 113 3.12 -24.47 -18.12
C GLY A 113 2.14 -25.57 -17.69
N GLY A 114 2.46 -26.84 -17.98
CA GLY A 114 1.58 -27.97 -17.71
C GLY A 114 1.28 -28.18 -16.22
N PHE A 115 0.01 -28.05 -15.83
CA PHE A 115 -0.53 -28.82 -14.72
C PHE A 115 -0.98 -30.18 -15.27
N THR A 116 -0.13 -31.19 -15.22
CA THR A 116 -0.62 -32.57 -15.25
C THR A 116 -1.30 -32.82 -13.91
N ALA A 117 -2.63 -32.92 -13.91
CA ALA A 117 -3.36 -33.45 -12.76
C ALA A 117 -2.74 -34.82 -12.37
N PRO A 118 -2.56 -35.11 -11.07
CA PRO A 118 -2.07 -36.42 -10.67
C PRO A 118 -3.05 -37.49 -11.19
N PRO A 119 -2.55 -38.64 -11.71
CA PRO A 119 -3.42 -39.69 -12.19
C PRO A 119 -4.33 -40.16 -11.04
N GLN A 120 -5.64 -40.14 -11.29
CA GLN A 120 -6.59 -40.77 -10.38
C GLN A 120 -6.27 -42.27 -10.35
N ALA A 121 -5.87 -42.76 -9.17
CA ALA A 121 -5.64 -44.19 -8.95
C ALA A 121 -6.97 -44.95 -9.12
N ALA A 122 -6.93 -46.01 -9.92
CA ALA A 122 -8.04 -46.94 -10.12
C ALA A 122 -8.17 -47.91 -8.95
#